data_AF-A0A176W2P4-F1
#
_entry.id   AF-A0A176W2P4-F1
#
_cell.length_a   1.000
_cell.length_b   1.000
_cell.length_c   1.000
_cell.angle_alpha   90.00
_cell.angle_beta   90.00
_cell.angle_gamma   90.00
#
_symmetry.space_group_name_H-M   'P 1'
#
loop_
_entity.id
_entity.type
_entity.pdbx_description
1 polymer ?
#
loop_
_entity_poly.entity_id
_entity_poly.type
_entity_poly.pdbx_seq_one_letter_code
_entity_poly.pdbx_strand_id
1 'polypeptide(L)'
;MASSPESSVKKPTIGSGTGSGVWRKVELTVLFTYAGCFLATVLFKSMSVSTEYDSVSKAGWLWGLKQGWIMNRKVDLSDSQWRNFRSNLPVLAVVMGSFTAVGQILRSTFQLRRRGMSWFWLTLSLVYIVYLHGASVLFILAIALGNYYVVKCKLDMTTSSLVCCKVMLRLVSFGLDFHWAQLARISTTNWEEVALKDEDYNVVTYLAYLLFAPLYVAGPTISYNAFASQLDLPQKSESNSRVFIYGLRWILCMALMEFLTHFCYFNSLAISGVWQKLSPLEVFIVGYGVGGVETPENMLRCVNNCYDLEGFWKSWHASYNRWLVRYMYIPLGGNKWRMLNVWIIFTFVAVWHDLEWKLLSWAWVTCLLWVPELSIKHLMKTKPMQPFKTTHWYTECCAIAGAMNISGLMVANLVGFVVGPSGIWVLASLLFTVQTIPVLVGVFITFYVGSKIMFYKRELERASHGKIVTD
;
A
#
# COMPACT_ATOMS: atom_id res chain seq x y z
N MET A 1 32.47 26.15 -28.01
CA MET A 1 31.54 26.43 -29.13
C MET A 1 30.92 25.11 -29.58
N ALA A 2 29.65 25.13 -30.00
CA ALA A 2 28.70 24.03 -30.14
C ALA A 2 27.91 23.65 -28.86
N SER A 3 27.16 24.63 -28.36
CA SER A 3 26.01 24.45 -27.45
C SER A 3 24.84 23.82 -28.22
N SER A 4 24.45 22.60 -27.84
CA SER A 4 23.17 22.02 -28.25
C SER A 4 22.03 22.75 -27.51
N PRO A 5 20.89 23.04 -28.18
CA PRO A 5 19.82 23.76 -27.54
C PRO A 5 19.11 22.83 -26.55
N GLU A 6 19.15 23.18 -25.26
CA GLU A 6 18.20 22.68 -24.28
C GLU A 6 16.80 22.97 -24.80
N SER A 7 16.16 21.95 -25.39
CA SER A 7 14.73 21.98 -25.60
C SER A 7 14.09 22.01 -24.23
N SER A 8 13.73 23.20 -23.77
CA SER A 8 12.87 23.44 -22.63
C SER A 8 11.54 22.70 -22.87
N VAL A 9 11.48 21.44 -22.47
CA VAL A 9 10.23 20.70 -22.36
C VAL A 9 9.47 21.40 -21.24
N LYS A 10 8.65 22.40 -21.62
CA LYS A 10 7.61 22.96 -20.76
C LYS A 10 6.87 21.77 -20.17
N LYS A 11 7.07 21.51 -18.87
CA LYS A 11 6.23 20.57 -18.11
C LYS A 11 4.79 20.95 -18.43
N PRO A 12 3.91 19.99 -18.76
CA PRO A 12 2.52 20.31 -19.05
C PRO A 12 1.92 20.90 -17.77
N THR A 13 1.80 22.23 -17.74
CA THR A 13 0.91 22.94 -16.85
C THR A 13 -0.48 22.44 -17.20
N ILE A 14 -0.99 21.50 -16.40
CA ILE A 14 -2.43 21.21 -16.38
C ILE A 14 -3.09 22.56 -16.19
N GLY A 15 -3.96 22.92 -17.13
CA GLY A 15 -4.51 24.26 -17.23
C GLY A 15 -4.98 24.72 -15.86
N SER A 16 -4.45 25.85 -15.41
CA SER A 16 -5.16 26.69 -14.47
C SER A 16 -6.48 27.04 -15.14
N GLY A 17 -7.50 26.20 -14.92
CA GLY A 17 -8.83 26.41 -15.44
C GLY A 17 -9.25 27.84 -15.13
N THR A 18 -9.59 28.57 -16.17
CA THR A 18 -10.00 29.97 -16.20
C THR A 18 -11.39 30.15 -15.58
N GLY A 19 -11.66 29.52 -14.43
CA GLY A 19 -12.74 29.92 -13.54
C GLY A 19 -12.23 31.06 -12.69
N SER A 20 -12.99 32.16 -12.60
CA SER A 20 -12.65 33.25 -11.66
C SER A 20 -12.39 32.64 -10.28
N GLY A 21 -11.41 33.18 -9.53
CA GLY A 21 -11.04 32.63 -8.22
C GLY A 21 -12.22 32.51 -7.23
N VAL A 22 -13.33 33.17 -7.52
CA VAL A 22 -14.62 33.07 -6.83
C VAL A 22 -15.31 31.73 -7.12
N TRP A 23 -15.48 31.34 -8.38
CA TRP A 23 -16.14 30.07 -8.75
C TRP A 23 -15.44 28.86 -8.15
N ARG A 24 -14.10 28.86 -8.17
CA ARG A 24 -13.30 27.79 -7.57
C ARG A 24 -13.47 27.70 -6.06
N LYS A 25 -13.61 28.84 -5.36
CA LYS A 25 -13.87 28.87 -3.91
C LYS A 25 -15.28 28.39 -3.59
N VAL A 26 -16.27 28.77 -4.40
CA VAL A 26 -17.66 28.32 -4.24
C VAL A 26 -17.74 26.81 -4.42
N GLU A 27 -17.16 26.30 -5.50
CA GLU A 27 -17.09 24.86 -5.78
C GLU A 27 -16.40 24.09 -4.66
N LEU A 28 -15.23 24.54 -4.20
CA LEU A 28 -14.50 23.90 -3.12
C LEU A 28 -15.31 23.89 -1.80
N THR A 29 -16.01 24.99 -1.52
CA THR A 29 -16.93 25.07 -0.38
C THR A 29 -18.04 24.02 -0.50
N VAL A 30 -18.70 23.93 -1.65
CA VAL A 30 -19.76 22.93 -1.89
C VAL A 30 -19.23 21.51 -1.72
N LEU A 31 -18.04 21.20 -2.27
CA LEU A 31 -17.43 19.88 -2.16
C LEU A 31 -17.09 19.52 -0.71
N PHE A 32 -16.49 20.44 0.05
CA PHE A 32 -16.18 20.19 1.46
C PHE A 32 -17.43 20.15 2.34
N THR A 33 -18.44 20.96 2.07
CA THR A 33 -19.74 20.89 2.75
C THR A 33 -20.38 19.52 2.49
N TYR A 34 -20.44 19.07 1.24
CA TYR A 34 -20.93 17.72 0.91
C TYR A 34 -20.12 16.64 1.64
N ALA A 35 -18.77 16.70 1.58
CA ALA A 35 -17.92 15.71 2.24
C ALA A 35 -18.11 15.70 3.77
N GLY A 36 -18.26 16.87 4.39
CA GLY A 36 -18.56 17.02 5.81
C GLY A 36 -19.93 16.45 6.18
N CYS A 37 -20.98 16.80 5.43
CA CYS A 37 -22.32 16.23 5.62
C CYS A 37 -22.35 14.72 5.41
N PHE A 38 -21.65 14.22 4.39
CA PHE A 38 -21.51 12.79 4.11
C PHE A 38 -20.81 12.08 5.27
N LEU A 39 -19.64 12.56 5.72
CA LEU A 39 -18.92 11.98 6.85
C LEU A 39 -19.76 12.00 8.14
N ALA A 40 -20.46 13.11 8.42
CA ALA A 40 -21.36 13.19 9.57
C ALA A 40 -22.49 12.17 9.48
N THR A 41 -23.09 12.00 8.29
CA THR A 41 -24.14 11.00 8.04
C THR A 41 -23.62 9.59 8.22
N VAL A 42 -22.45 9.27 7.66
CA VAL A 42 -21.77 7.98 7.80
C VAL A 42 -21.53 7.68 9.28
N LEU A 43 -20.92 8.61 10.02
CA LEU A 43 -20.63 8.42 11.44
C LEU A 43 -21.91 8.27 12.28
N PHE A 44 -22.89 9.15 12.09
CA PHE A 44 -24.14 9.11 12.84
C PHE A 44 -24.89 7.79 12.59
N LYS A 45 -25.02 7.39 11.33
CA LYS A 45 -25.70 6.15 10.96
C LYS A 45 -24.93 4.92 11.45
N SER A 46 -23.60 4.93 11.37
CA SER A 46 -22.74 3.85 11.90
C SER A 46 -22.92 3.67 13.40
N MET A 47 -22.93 4.77 14.15
CA MET A 47 -23.14 4.75 15.60
C MET A 47 -24.55 4.30 15.97
N SER A 48 -25.55 4.75 15.21
CA SER A 48 -26.95 4.35 15.39
C SER A 48 -27.11 2.84 15.19
N VAL A 49 -26.61 2.29 14.09
CA VAL A 49 -26.67 0.84 13.80
C VAL A 49 -25.91 0.07 14.87
N SER A 50 -24.69 0.50 15.22
CA SER A 50 -23.88 -0.15 16.24
C SER A 50 -24.57 -0.19 17.61
N THR A 51 -25.23 0.90 18.00
CA THR A 51 -25.97 0.99 19.27
C THR A 51 -27.26 0.17 19.25
N GLU A 52 -27.96 0.11 18.12
CA GLU A 52 -29.14 -0.74 17.95
C GLU A 52 -28.81 -2.23 18.12
N TYR A 53 -27.72 -2.68 17.49
CA TYR A 53 -27.30 -4.08 17.56
C TYR A 53 -26.58 -4.44 18.87
N ASP A 54 -26.05 -3.46 19.61
CA ASP A 54 -25.52 -3.68 20.97
C ASP A 54 -26.62 -3.75 22.03
N SER A 55 -27.83 -3.26 21.74
CA SER A 55 -28.97 -3.37 22.64
C SER A 55 -29.22 -4.82 23.05
N VAL A 56 -29.65 -5.04 24.29
CA VAL A 56 -29.79 -6.39 24.90
C VAL A 56 -30.59 -7.36 24.01
N SER A 57 -31.60 -6.87 23.30
CA SER A 57 -32.43 -7.65 22.39
C SER A 57 -31.67 -8.25 21.19
N LYS A 58 -30.62 -7.59 20.72
CA LYS A 58 -29.81 -7.95 19.54
C LYS A 58 -28.35 -8.25 19.87
N ALA A 59 -27.93 -8.11 21.13
CA ALA A 59 -26.54 -8.28 21.57
C ALA A 59 -25.95 -9.66 21.24
N GLY A 60 -26.77 -10.71 21.15
CA GLY A 60 -26.33 -12.05 20.74
C GLY A 60 -26.03 -12.19 19.24
N TRP A 61 -26.31 -11.16 18.42
CA TRP A 61 -26.10 -11.19 16.98
C TRP A 61 -24.72 -10.67 16.56
N LEU A 62 -23.97 -10.06 17.49
CA LEU A 62 -22.65 -9.49 17.21
C LEU A 62 -21.54 -10.33 17.84
N TRP A 63 -20.68 -10.89 17.00
CA TRP A 63 -19.52 -11.66 17.40
C TRP A 63 -18.29 -10.76 17.58
N GLY A 64 -17.38 -11.13 18.49
CA GLY A 64 -16.08 -10.46 18.64
C GLY A 64 -16.07 -9.16 19.46
N LEU A 65 -17.22 -8.73 20.00
CA LEU A 65 -17.29 -7.62 20.95
C LEU A 65 -16.76 -8.02 22.34
N LYS A 66 -15.99 -7.14 22.96
CA LYS A 66 -15.51 -7.31 24.35
C LYS A 66 -15.78 -6.06 25.18
N GLN A 67 -15.72 -6.20 26.50
CA GLN A 67 -15.84 -5.05 27.39
C GLN A 67 -14.71 -4.05 27.12
N GLY A 68 -15.09 -2.82 26.73
CA GLY A 68 -14.18 -1.72 26.49
C GLY A 68 -14.00 -0.85 27.73
N TRP A 69 -13.11 0.13 27.63
CA TRP A 69 -12.76 1.05 28.72
C TRP A 69 -13.33 2.46 28.51
N ILE A 70 -13.81 2.78 27.30
CA ILE A 70 -14.40 4.08 26.98
C ILE A 70 -15.90 4.04 27.28
N MET A 71 -16.35 4.88 28.23
CA MET A 71 -17.77 5.12 28.53
C MET A 71 -18.59 3.84 28.78
N ASN A 72 -17.98 2.80 29.36
CA ASN A 72 -18.58 1.46 29.54
C ASN A 72 -19.12 0.81 28.25
N ARG A 73 -18.75 1.30 27.07
CA ARG A 73 -19.12 0.69 25.79
C ARG A 73 -18.27 -0.54 25.51
N LYS A 74 -18.82 -1.48 24.75
CA LYS A 74 -18.03 -2.58 24.18
C LYS A 74 -17.11 -2.05 23.08
N VAL A 75 -16.01 -2.75 22.88
CA VAL A 75 -15.05 -2.51 21.80
C VAL A 75 -15.13 -3.64 20.77
N ASP A 76 -15.13 -3.27 19.49
CA ASP A 76 -15.04 -4.20 18.37
C ASP A 76 -13.59 -4.68 18.19
N LEU A 77 -13.33 -5.92 18.62
CA LEU A 77 -12.06 -6.61 18.44
C LEU A 77 -12.22 -7.81 17.50
N SER A 78 -13.20 -7.76 16.60
CA SER A 78 -13.51 -8.87 15.69
C SER A 78 -12.42 -9.05 14.63
N ASP A 79 -11.80 -7.95 14.19
CA ASP A 79 -10.64 -7.98 13.30
C ASP A 79 -9.41 -8.53 14.02
N SER A 80 -8.86 -9.63 13.50
CA SER A 80 -7.74 -10.33 14.13
C SER A 80 -6.44 -9.56 14.02
N GLN A 81 -6.23 -8.78 12.94
CA GLN A 81 -5.02 -8.01 12.72
C GLN A 81 -4.90 -6.87 13.73
N TRP A 82 -5.94 -6.04 13.85
CA TRP A 82 -6.04 -4.97 14.81
C TRP A 82 -5.96 -5.50 16.25
N ARG A 83 -6.73 -6.54 16.57
CA ARG A 83 -6.73 -7.14 17.92
C ARG A 83 -5.33 -7.60 18.33
N ASN A 84 -4.64 -8.34 17.46
CA ASN A 84 -3.28 -8.84 17.74
C ASN A 84 -2.25 -7.72 17.79
N PHE A 85 -2.33 -6.73 16.91
CA PHE A 85 -1.44 -5.56 16.93
C PHE A 85 -1.61 -4.77 18.24
N ARG A 86 -2.86 -4.40 18.56
CA ARG A 86 -3.21 -3.63 19.76
C ARG A 86 -2.79 -4.34 21.05
N SER A 87 -3.04 -5.64 21.18
CA SER A 87 -2.71 -6.39 22.40
C SER A 87 -1.20 -6.52 22.62
N ASN A 88 -0.43 -6.62 21.54
CA ASN A 88 1.03 -6.78 21.60
C ASN A 88 1.77 -5.45 21.52
N LEU A 89 1.07 -4.32 21.35
CA LEU A 89 1.68 -3.01 21.15
C LEU A 89 2.66 -2.59 22.25
N PRO A 90 2.36 -2.77 23.56
CA PRO A 90 3.33 -2.42 24.61
C PRO A 90 4.62 -3.24 24.52
N VAL A 91 4.49 -4.55 24.29
CA VAL A 91 5.63 -5.45 24.15
C VAL A 91 6.42 -5.09 22.89
N LEU A 92 5.74 -4.87 21.77
CA LEU A 92 6.37 -4.47 20.52
C LEU A 92 7.10 -3.13 20.64
N ALA A 93 6.51 -2.15 21.33
CA ALA A 93 7.13 -0.84 21.56
C ALA A 93 8.41 -0.97 22.41
N VAL A 94 8.38 -1.76 23.49
CA VAL A 94 9.56 -2.03 24.31
C VAL A 94 10.62 -2.76 23.48
N VAL A 95 10.26 -3.85 22.80
CA VAL A 95 11.20 -4.65 22.01
C VAL A 95 11.82 -3.81 20.89
N MET A 96 11.04 -3.06 20.11
CA MET A 96 11.56 -2.20 19.03
C MET A 96 12.36 -1.01 19.57
N GLY A 97 11.93 -0.42 20.69
CA GLY A 97 12.67 0.65 21.37
C GLY A 97 14.03 0.16 21.87
N SER A 98 14.08 -0.98 22.55
CA SER A 98 15.33 -1.61 22.99
C SER A 98 16.20 -2.04 21.80
N PHE A 99 15.62 -2.66 20.78
CA PHE A 99 16.32 -3.09 19.56
C PHE A 99 17.01 -1.91 18.86
N THR A 100 16.32 -0.77 18.73
CA THR A 100 16.87 0.44 18.12
C THR A 100 17.89 1.14 19.01
N ALA A 101 17.61 1.29 20.31
CA ALA A 101 18.52 1.93 21.26
C ALA A 101 19.85 1.16 21.38
N VAL A 102 19.80 -0.16 21.56
CA VAL A 102 21.01 -1.01 21.63
C VAL A 102 21.80 -0.92 20.33
N GLY A 103 21.12 -0.96 19.17
CA GLY A 103 21.78 -0.81 17.87
C GLY A 103 22.46 0.55 17.70
N GLN A 104 21.85 1.63 18.17
CA GLN A 104 22.42 2.99 18.11
C GLN A 104 23.60 3.16 19.07
N ILE A 105 23.49 2.68 20.31
CA ILE A 105 24.55 2.76 21.33
C ILE A 105 25.75 1.95 20.86
N LEU A 106 25.58 0.69 20.45
CA LEU A 106 26.71 -0.12 20.00
C LEU A 106 27.37 0.45 18.75
N ARG A 107 26.58 1.00 17.82
CA ARG A 107 27.12 1.63 16.63
C ARG A 107 27.92 2.89 16.96
N SER A 108 27.47 3.72 17.91
CA SER A 108 28.19 4.93 18.31
C SER A 108 29.43 4.63 19.13
N THR A 109 29.36 3.65 20.05
CA THR A 109 30.48 3.25 20.91
C THR A 109 31.60 2.56 20.13
N PHE A 110 31.27 1.62 19.24
CA PHE A 110 32.26 0.79 18.54
C PHE A 110 32.50 1.22 17.09
N GLN A 111 31.88 2.31 16.63
CA GLN A 111 31.97 2.81 15.25
C GLN A 111 31.75 1.71 14.19
N LEU A 112 30.80 0.80 14.48
CA LEU A 112 30.57 -0.37 13.65
C LEU A 112 30.15 0.05 12.23
N ARG A 113 30.93 -0.42 11.25
CA ARG A 113 30.59 -0.37 9.81
C ARG A 113 29.85 -1.64 9.40
N ARG A 114 29.59 -1.83 8.10
CA ARG A 114 28.78 -2.93 7.55
C ARG A 114 29.04 -4.30 8.17
N ARG A 115 30.27 -4.81 8.16
CA ARG A 115 30.58 -6.16 8.70
C ARG A 115 30.19 -6.32 10.17
N GLY A 116 30.52 -5.32 11.00
CA GLY A 116 30.17 -5.33 12.43
C GLY A 116 28.66 -5.26 12.65
N MET A 117 27.98 -4.37 11.92
CA MET A 117 26.52 -4.25 11.98
C MET A 117 25.81 -5.50 11.45
N SER A 118 26.34 -6.18 10.43
CA SER A 118 25.78 -7.44 9.92
C SER A 118 25.81 -8.54 10.99
N TRP A 119 26.93 -8.72 11.68
CA TRP A 119 27.04 -9.70 12.78
C TRP A 119 26.08 -9.38 13.92
N PHE A 120 26.01 -8.11 14.31
CA PHE A 120 25.11 -7.65 15.35
C PHE A 120 23.64 -7.94 15.01
N TRP A 121 23.17 -7.49 13.84
CA TRP A 121 21.79 -7.70 13.42
C TRP A 121 21.47 -9.18 13.17
N LEU A 122 22.42 -9.95 12.63
CA LEU A 122 22.26 -11.39 12.45
C LEU A 122 22.06 -12.07 13.81
N THR A 123 22.88 -11.76 14.80
CA THR A 123 22.81 -12.37 16.14
C THR A 123 21.45 -12.09 16.79
N LEU A 124 21.05 -10.82 16.79
CA LEU A 124 19.79 -10.40 17.39
C LEU A 124 18.58 -11.01 16.64
N SER A 125 18.68 -11.10 15.32
CA SER A 125 17.63 -11.71 14.50
C SER A 125 17.57 -13.22 14.68
N LEU A 126 18.70 -13.92 14.87
CA LEU A 126 18.71 -15.35 15.15
C LEU A 126 18.02 -15.68 16.46
N VAL A 127 18.24 -14.89 17.52
CA VAL A 127 17.52 -15.04 18.79
C VAL A 127 16.01 -14.93 18.57
N TYR A 128 15.58 -13.93 17.80
CA TYR A 128 14.16 -13.73 17.47
C TYR A 128 13.57 -14.88 16.64
N ILE A 129 14.28 -15.38 15.63
CA ILE A 129 13.77 -16.43 14.75
C ILE A 129 13.80 -17.80 15.45
N VAL A 130 14.79 -18.07 16.30
CA VAL A 130 14.79 -19.26 17.18
C VAL A 130 13.58 -19.24 18.10
N TYR A 131 13.23 -18.08 18.65
CA TYR A 131 12.02 -17.94 19.44
C TYR A 131 10.74 -18.23 18.63
N LEU A 132 10.65 -17.73 17.39
CA LEU A 132 9.47 -17.92 16.53
C LEU A 132 9.32 -19.34 15.97
N HIS A 133 10.42 -19.96 15.54
CA HIS A 133 10.41 -21.18 14.75
C HIS A 133 10.97 -22.40 15.48
N GLY A 134 11.54 -22.23 16.69
CA GLY A 134 12.15 -23.31 17.45
C GLY A 134 13.21 -24.06 16.64
N ALA A 135 13.12 -25.40 16.62
CA ALA A 135 14.04 -26.25 15.87
C ALA A 135 13.96 -26.05 14.34
N SER A 136 12.85 -25.53 13.82
CA SER A 136 12.68 -25.30 12.37
C SER A 136 13.60 -24.21 11.81
N VAL A 137 14.27 -23.44 12.67
CA VAL A 137 15.33 -22.50 12.27
C VAL A 137 16.41 -23.18 11.44
N LEU A 138 16.74 -24.44 11.74
CA LEU A 138 17.79 -25.16 11.03
C LEU A 138 17.43 -25.36 9.56
N PHE A 139 16.16 -25.63 9.25
CA PHE A 139 15.69 -25.73 7.87
C PHE A 139 15.75 -24.38 7.14
N ILE A 140 15.35 -23.30 7.82
CA ILE A 140 15.40 -21.94 7.25
C ILE A 140 16.84 -21.57 6.91
N LEU A 141 17.79 -21.83 7.83
CA LEU A 141 19.21 -21.58 7.61
C LEU A 141 19.79 -22.47 6.51
N ALA A 142 19.41 -23.75 6.45
CA ALA A 142 19.84 -24.66 5.39
C ALA A 142 19.38 -24.19 4.01
N ILE A 143 18.12 -23.77 3.86
CA ILE A 143 17.58 -23.24 2.60
C ILE A 143 18.30 -21.94 2.22
N ALA A 144 18.50 -21.03 3.17
CA ALA A 144 19.20 -19.78 2.94
C ALA A 144 20.66 -20.01 2.50
N LEU A 145 21.40 -20.86 3.21
CA LEU A 145 22.79 -21.19 2.86
C LEU A 145 22.87 -21.91 1.51
N GLY A 146 21.98 -22.87 1.25
CA GLY A 146 21.88 -23.54 -0.05
C GLY A 146 21.68 -22.55 -1.19
N ASN A 147 20.75 -21.60 -1.04
CA ASN A 147 20.53 -20.56 -2.03
C ASN A 147 21.77 -19.65 -2.21
N TYR A 148 22.42 -19.24 -1.12
CA TYR A 148 23.66 -18.45 -1.17
C TYR A 148 24.74 -19.13 -2.02
N TYR A 149 24.98 -20.43 -1.78
CA TYR A 149 26.00 -21.18 -2.52
C TYR A 149 25.59 -21.41 -3.98
N VAL A 150 24.32 -21.69 -4.27
CA VAL A 150 23.84 -21.80 -5.67
C VAL A 150 24.11 -20.50 -6.44
N VAL A 151 23.77 -19.35 -5.85
CA VAL A 151 23.98 -18.03 -6.47
C VAL A 151 25.48 -17.73 -6.64
N LYS A 152 26.31 -18.03 -5.62
CA LYS A 152 27.76 -17.77 -5.68
C LYS A 152 28.53 -18.72 -6.59
N CYS A 153 28.11 -19.98 -6.69
CA CYS A 153 28.73 -20.98 -7.56
C CYS A 153 28.32 -20.85 -9.03
N LYS A 154 27.47 -19.87 -9.39
CA LYS A 154 27.00 -19.62 -10.76
C LYS A 154 26.34 -20.86 -11.40
N LEU A 155 25.80 -21.77 -10.60
CA LEU A 155 25.02 -22.89 -11.12
C LEU A 155 23.80 -22.31 -11.84
N ASP A 156 23.53 -22.79 -13.05
CA ASP A 156 22.54 -22.23 -13.96
C ASP A 156 21.23 -21.88 -13.23
N MET A 157 20.91 -20.58 -13.26
CA MET A 157 19.87 -19.93 -12.47
C MET A 157 18.44 -20.35 -12.88
N THR A 158 18.33 -21.28 -13.84
CA THR A 158 17.10 -21.86 -14.36
C THR A 158 16.40 -22.83 -13.40
N THR A 159 17.06 -23.26 -12.32
CA THR A 159 16.53 -24.41 -11.51
C THR A 159 16.38 -24.16 -10.02
N SER A 160 16.47 -22.93 -9.51
CA SER A 160 16.48 -22.71 -8.06
C SER A 160 15.66 -21.49 -7.63
N SER A 161 14.33 -21.61 -7.61
CA SER A 161 13.45 -21.02 -6.57
C SER A 161 11.97 -21.13 -6.96
N LEU A 162 11.31 -22.21 -6.54
CA LEU A 162 9.85 -22.38 -6.62
C LEU A 162 9.33 -22.85 -5.26
N VAL A 163 9.43 -21.98 -4.25
CA VAL A 163 8.74 -22.15 -2.95
C VAL A 163 8.27 -20.77 -2.45
N CYS A 164 6.94 -20.59 -2.41
CA CYS A 164 6.23 -19.31 -2.23
C CYS A 164 6.19 -18.79 -0.78
N CYS A 165 7.29 -18.22 -0.27
CA CYS A 165 7.24 -17.43 0.97
C CYS A 165 7.96 -16.08 0.80
N LYS A 166 7.66 -15.07 1.64
CA LYS A 166 8.30 -13.73 1.59
C LYS A 166 9.84 -13.73 1.59
N VAL A 167 10.45 -14.73 2.23
CA VAL A 167 11.90 -14.98 2.17
C VAL A 167 12.35 -15.16 0.71
N MET A 168 11.55 -15.79 -0.16
CA MET A 168 11.80 -15.95 -1.59
C MET A 168 12.05 -14.61 -2.29
N LEU A 169 11.27 -13.56 -1.99
CA LEU A 169 11.48 -12.26 -2.63
C LEU A 169 12.87 -11.71 -2.32
N ARG A 170 13.37 -11.93 -1.09
CA ARG A 170 14.73 -11.54 -0.70
C ARG A 170 15.80 -12.43 -1.29
N LEU A 171 15.56 -13.74 -1.40
CA LEU A 171 16.45 -14.66 -2.10
C LEU A 171 16.63 -14.22 -3.58
N VAL A 172 15.51 -13.90 -4.24
CA VAL A 172 15.49 -13.38 -5.62
C VAL A 172 16.19 -12.02 -5.71
N SER A 173 15.93 -11.10 -4.77
CA SER A 173 16.63 -9.80 -4.71
C SER A 173 18.15 -9.98 -4.68
N PHE A 174 18.65 -10.84 -3.78
CA PHE A 174 20.08 -11.10 -3.66
C PHE A 174 20.66 -11.74 -4.93
N GLY A 175 19.98 -12.75 -5.47
CA GLY A 175 20.43 -13.44 -6.69
C GLY A 175 20.55 -12.49 -7.89
N LEU A 176 19.54 -11.66 -8.12
CA LEU A 176 19.53 -10.69 -9.23
C LEU A 176 20.51 -9.55 -9.00
N ASP A 177 20.56 -8.97 -7.79
CA ASP A 177 21.52 -7.89 -7.47
C ASP A 177 22.97 -8.38 -7.63
N PHE A 178 23.26 -9.61 -7.18
CA PHE A 178 24.56 -10.24 -7.36
C PHE A 178 24.89 -10.47 -8.84
N HIS A 179 23.96 -11.04 -9.60
CA HIS A 179 24.14 -11.30 -11.03
C HIS A 179 24.38 -10.01 -11.83
N TRP A 180 23.63 -8.95 -11.54
CA TRP A 180 23.81 -7.65 -12.19
C TRP A 180 25.12 -6.96 -11.83
N ALA A 181 25.58 -7.09 -10.58
CA ALA A 181 26.90 -6.60 -10.18
C ALA A 181 28.03 -7.31 -10.95
N GLN A 182 27.91 -8.63 -11.19
CA GLN A 182 28.87 -9.41 -11.96
C GLN A 182 28.87 -9.04 -13.46
N LEU A 183 27.72 -8.70 -14.02
CA LEU A 183 27.62 -8.29 -15.42
C LEU A 183 28.16 -6.88 -15.70
N ALA A 184 28.65 -6.15 -14.68
CA ALA A 184 28.96 -4.72 -14.74
C ALA A 184 27.80 -3.87 -15.31
N ARG A 185 26.58 -4.42 -15.31
CA ARG A 185 25.37 -3.80 -15.83
C ARG A 185 24.53 -3.39 -14.63
N ILE A 186 24.77 -2.20 -14.11
CA ILE A 186 23.73 -1.19 -13.88
C ILE A 186 24.38 0.17 -14.14
N SER A 187 24.06 0.65 -15.34
CA SER A 187 24.09 2.04 -15.75
C SER A 187 23.04 2.81 -14.95
N THR A 188 23.41 4.02 -14.58
CA THR A 188 22.61 5.13 -14.06
C THR A 188 21.28 5.31 -14.79
N THR A 189 20.19 4.74 -14.28
CA THR A 189 18.84 5.18 -14.62
C THR A 189 18.03 5.44 -13.35
N ASN A 190 18.07 6.69 -12.88
CA ASN A 190 17.17 7.44 -11.96
C ASN A 190 16.57 6.77 -10.69
N TRP A 191 16.79 5.48 -10.44
CA TRP A 191 16.36 4.74 -9.26
C TRP A 191 17.64 4.26 -8.56
N GLU A 192 18.15 5.14 -7.71
CA GLU A 192 19.47 5.11 -7.07
C GLU A 192 19.62 3.94 -6.09
N GLU A 193 20.08 2.79 -6.57
CA GLU A 193 20.84 1.88 -5.71
C GLU A 193 22.12 1.47 -6.41
N VAL A 194 23.23 1.96 -5.88
CA VAL A 194 24.57 1.71 -6.40
C VAL A 194 24.88 0.23 -6.22
N ALA A 195 25.38 -0.42 -7.27
CA ALA A 195 25.85 -1.80 -7.21
C ALA A 195 27.00 -1.91 -6.20
N LEU A 196 26.95 -2.93 -5.35
CA LEU A 196 27.99 -3.20 -4.35
C LEU A 196 29.18 -3.94 -4.97
N LYS A 197 30.33 -3.91 -4.28
CA LYS A 197 31.52 -4.70 -4.67
C LYS A 197 31.27 -6.19 -4.41
N ASP A 198 31.96 -7.06 -5.14
CA ASP A 198 31.78 -8.52 -4.98
C ASP A 198 32.02 -9.02 -3.54
N GLU A 199 33.01 -8.44 -2.85
CA GLU A 199 33.35 -8.71 -1.45
C GLU A 199 32.19 -8.41 -0.46
N ASP A 200 31.26 -7.56 -0.88
CA ASP A 200 30.13 -7.13 -0.06
C ASP A 200 28.96 -8.10 -0.14
N TYR A 201 28.97 -9.04 -1.10
CA TYR A 201 28.03 -10.15 -1.20
C TYR A 201 28.51 -11.36 -0.38
N ASN A 202 28.79 -11.15 0.90
CA ASN A 202 29.23 -12.20 1.82
C ASN A 202 28.04 -12.84 2.57
N VAL A 203 28.26 -14.06 3.05
CA VAL A 203 27.23 -14.88 3.71
C VAL A 203 26.64 -14.21 4.96
N VAL A 204 27.44 -13.47 5.72
CA VAL A 204 27.00 -12.83 6.97
C VAL A 204 26.00 -11.71 6.68
N THR A 205 26.33 -10.80 5.76
CA THR A 205 25.42 -9.73 5.35
C THR A 205 24.17 -10.28 4.66
N TYR A 206 24.33 -11.34 3.86
CA TYR A 206 23.20 -12.06 3.25
C TYR A 206 22.23 -12.64 4.29
N LEU A 207 22.74 -13.37 5.28
CA LEU A 207 21.90 -13.92 6.35
C LEU A 207 21.28 -12.80 7.18
N ALA A 208 22.03 -11.74 7.50
CA ALA A 208 21.49 -10.57 8.20
C ALA A 208 20.33 -9.94 7.42
N TYR A 209 20.44 -9.83 6.09
CA TYR A 209 19.39 -9.31 5.20
C TYR A 209 18.14 -10.18 5.18
N LEU A 210 18.31 -11.50 5.01
CA LEU A 210 17.18 -12.43 4.96
C LEU A 210 16.43 -12.49 6.29
N LEU A 211 17.19 -12.54 7.38
CA LEU A 211 16.67 -12.83 8.72
C LEU A 211 16.31 -11.57 9.50
N PHE A 212 16.55 -10.37 8.96
CA PHE A 212 16.35 -9.12 9.69
C PHE A 212 14.97 -9.04 10.36
N ALA A 213 14.95 -9.17 11.70
CA ALA A 213 13.74 -9.39 12.48
C ALA A 213 12.61 -8.38 12.22
N PRO A 214 12.87 -7.05 12.19
CA PRO A 214 11.81 -6.06 11.94
C PRO A 214 11.09 -6.24 10.60
N LEU A 215 11.76 -6.83 9.61
CA LEU A 215 11.21 -7.03 8.29
C LEU A 215 10.89 -8.50 7.98
N TYR A 216 11.07 -9.43 8.92
CA TYR A 216 11.04 -10.87 8.64
C TYR A 216 9.64 -11.40 8.31
N VAL A 217 8.64 -11.10 9.14
CA VAL A 217 7.27 -11.67 8.99
C VAL A 217 6.46 -10.93 7.93
N ALA A 218 6.22 -9.63 8.14
CA ALA A 218 5.34 -8.84 7.28
C ALA A 218 5.82 -7.40 7.04
N GLY A 219 7.09 -7.10 7.31
CA GLY A 219 7.62 -5.76 7.08
C GLY A 219 7.81 -5.43 5.58
N PRO A 220 8.07 -4.15 5.27
CA PRO A 220 8.34 -3.69 3.91
C PRO A 220 9.46 -4.46 3.20
N THR A 221 9.31 -4.64 1.88
CA THR A 221 10.33 -5.29 1.05
C THR A 221 11.45 -4.31 0.72
N ILE A 222 12.70 -4.70 0.97
CA ILE A 222 13.91 -3.94 0.63
C ILE A 222 14.83 -4.80 -0.23
N SER A 223 15.54 -4.20 -1.17
CA SER A 223 16.59 -4.86 -1.97
C SER A 223 17.81 -5.20 -1.11
N TYR A 224 18.70 -6.03 -1.63
CA TYR A 224 19.96 -6.34 -0.93
C TYR A 224 20.87 -5.11 -0.86
N ASN A 225 21.01 -4.39 -1.98
CA ASN A 225 21.90 -3.24 -2.08
C ASN A 225 21.48 -2.08 -1.15
N ALA A 226 20.18 -1.80 -1.03
CA ALA A 226 19.70 -0.81 -0.06
C ALA A 226 19.95 -1.27 1.38
N PHE A 227 19.66 -2.52 1.72
CA PHE A 227 19.92 -3.01 3.08
C PHE A 227 21.40 -2.90 3.44
N ALA A 228 22.28 -3.41 2.58
CA ALA A 228 23.72 -3.42 2.85
C ALA A 228 24.35 -2.02 2.87
N SER A 229 23.84 -1.05 2.09
CA SER A 229 24.29 0.35 2.16
C SER A 229 23.84 1.06 3.44
N GLN A 230 22.64 0.74 3.96
CA GLN A 230 22.16 1.23 5.26
C GLN A 230 22.99 0.71 6.45
N LEU A 231 23.71 -0.40 6.28
CA LEU A 231 24.63 -0.90 7.30
C LEU A 231 25.92 -0.08 7.38
N ASP A 232 26.36 0.60 6.32
CA ASP A 232 27.57 1.44 6.36
C ASP A 232 27.30 2.81 6.97
N LEU A 233 26.21 3.44 6.54
CA LEU A 233 25.87 4.79 6.95
C LEU A 233 24.59 4.78 7.79
N PRO A 234 24.58 5.43 8.97
CA PRO A 234 23.34 5.62 9.70
C PRO A 234 22.38 6.41 8.80
N GLN A 235 21.09 6.08 8.86
CA GLN A 235 20.08 6.92 8.24
C GLN A 235 20.23 8.34 8.79
N LYS A 236 20.19 9.36 7.91
CA LYS A 236 20.14 10.75 8.36
C LYS A 236 18.93 10.88 9.27
N SER A 237 19.15 11.25 10.54
CA SER A 237 18.04 11.49 11.45
C SER A 237 17.22 12.62 10.84
N GLU A 238 15.97 12.33 10.47
CA GLU A 238 14.98 13.37 10.21
C GLU A 238 14.99 14.34 11.40
N SER A 239 14.70 15.62 11.14
CA SER A 239 14.65 16.64 12.20
C SER A 239 13.79 16.14 13.37
N ASN A 240 14.27 16.32 14.62
CA ASN A 240 13.54 15.91 15.82
C ASN A 240 12.08 16.41 15.83
N SER A 241 11.84 17.60 15.28
CA SER A 241 10.49 18.16 15.12
C SER A 241 9.60 17.32 14.19
N ARG A 242 10.15 16.78 13.10
CA ARG A 242 9.42 15.88 12.18
C ARG A 242 9.13 14.54 12.84
N VAL A 243 10.10 13.97 13.56
CA VAL A 243 9.92 12.73 14.33
C VAL A 243 8.83 12.92 15.38
N PHE A 244 8.83 14.04 16.10
CA PHE A 244 7.80 14.38 17.08
C PHE A 244 6.42 14.51 16.44
N ILE A 245 6.29 15.28 15.34
CA ILE A 245 5.01 15.44 14.62
C ILE A 245 4.51 14.09 14.11
N TYR A 246 5.41 13.25 13.60
CA TYR A 246 5.07 11.90 13.14
C TYR A 246 4.57 11.01 14.29
N GLY A 247 5.26 11.04 15.43
CA GLY A 247 4.86 10.32 16.64
C GLY A 247 3.50 10.80 17.18
N LEU A 248 3.29 12.12 17.24
CA LEU A 248 2.01 12.70 17.63
C LEU A 248 0.88 12.26 16.68
N ARG A 249 1.12 12.32 15.37
CA ARG A 249 0.17 11.85 14.36
C ARG A 249 -0.18 10.37 14.59
N TRP A 250 0.82 9.53 14.86
CA TRP A 250 0.60 8.11 15.11
C TRP A 250 -0.25 7.88 16.37
N ILE A 251 0.01 8.60 17.47
CA ILE A 251 -0.80 8.54 18.69
C ILE A 251 -2.24 8.98 18.42
N LEU A 252 -2.44 10.07 17.68
CA LEU A 252 -3.78 10.54 17.32
C LEU A 252 -4.53 9.55 16.44
N CYS A 253 -3.86 8.91 15.47
CA CYS A 253 -4.45 7.84 14.67
C CYS A 253 -4.84 6.63 15.54
N MET A 254 -3.99 6.24 16.49
CA MET A 254 -4.30 5.15 17.44
C MET A 254 -5.49 5.49 18.33
N ALA A 255 -5.55 6.70 18.87
CA ALA A 255 -6.68 7.17 19.67
C ALA A 255 -7.98 7.23 18.86
N LEU A 256 -7.91 7.68 17.61
CA LEU A 256 -9.05 7.69 16.69
C LEU A 256 -9.52 6.27 16.38
N MET A 257 -8.62 5.32 16.11
CA MET A 257 -8.97 3.93 15.87
C MET A 257 -9.61 3.28 17.11
N GLU A 258 -9.05 3.53 18.29
CA GLU A 258 -9.63 3.06 19.55
C GLU A 258 -11.02 3.66 19.79
N PHE A 259 -11.20 4.96 19.52
CA PHE A 259 -12.50 5.60 19.59
C PHE A 259 -13.49 4.96 18.60
N LEU A 260 -13.14 4.88 17.32
CA LEU A 260 -14.02 4.32 16.29
C LEU A 260 -14.44 2.88 16.60
N THR A 261 -13.55 2.04 17.12
CA THR A 261 -13.89 0.65 17.50
C THR A 261 -14.84 0.54 18.70
N HIS A 262 -14.98 1.56 19.55
CA HIS A 262 -15.98 1.60 20.63
C HIS A 262 -17.36 2.10 20.17
N PHE A 263 -17.41 2.88 19.09
CA PHE A 263 -18.63 3.54 18.63
C PHE A 263 -19.19 2.98 17.31
N CYS A 264 -18.34 2.38 16.48
CA CYS A 264 -18.67 1.84 15.16
C CYS A 264 -18.21 0.37 15.06
N TYR A 265 -19.14 -0.57 15.19
CA TYR A 265 -18.87 -2.02 15.22
C TYR A 265 -18.79 -2.63 13.81
N PHE A 266 -18.01 -2.01 12.92
CA PHE A 266 -17.95 -2.35 11.51
C PHE A 266 -17.55 -3.80 11.24
N ASN A 267 -16.49 -4.29 11.90
CA ASN A 267 -15.98 -5.65 11.67
C ASN A 267 -16.90 -6.69 12.29
N SER A 268 -17.44 -6.41 13.48
CA SER A 268 -18.42 -7.28 14.13
C SER A 268 -19.68 -7.45 13.29
N LEU A 269 -20.24 -6.36 12.75
CA LEU A 269 -21.40 -6.38 11.85
C LEU A 269 -21.13 -7.17 10.56
N ALA A 270 -19.93 -7.02 9.99
CA ALA A 270 -19.51 -7.73 8.79
C ALA A 270 -19.35 -9.25 9.05
N ILE A 271 -18.57 -9.62 10.07
CA ILE A 271 -18.24 -11.02 10.38
C ILE A 271 -19.48 -11.79 10.86
N SER A 272 -20.39 -11.13 11.58
CA SER A 272 -21.60 -11.78 12.09
C SER A 272 -22.70 -12.00 11.03
N GLY A 273 -22.46 -11.60 9.77
CA GLY A 273 -23.43 -11.74 8.69
C GLY A 273 -24.64 -10.82 8.79
N VAL A 274 -24.67 -9.92 9.77
CA VAL A 274 -25.78 -8.97 10.02
C VAL A 274 -25.99 -8.02 8.85
N TRP A 275 -24.93 -7.74 8.09
CA TRP A 275 -24.98 -6.91 6.88
C TRP A 275 -26.02 -7.36 5.86
N GLN A 276 -26.40 -8.65 5.82
CA GLN A 276 -27.46 -9.15 4.92
C GLN A 276 -28.85 -8.59 5.25
N LYS A 277 -29.07 -8.13 6.49
CA LYS A 277 -30.32 -7.55 6.98
C LYS A 277 -30.31 -6.02 6.96
N LEU A 278 -29.18 -5.42 6.61
CA LEU A 278 -29.02 -3.97 6.55
C LEU A 278 -29.50 -3.43 5.20
N SER A 279 -29.93 -2.17 5.18
CA SER A 279 -30.23 -1.47 3.94
C SER A 279 -28.97 -1.33 3.08
N PRO A 280 -29.08 -1.19 1.74
CA PRO A 280 -27.91 -1.05 0.88
C PRO A 280 -26.99 0.13 1.25
N LEU A 281 -27.56 1.22 1.78
CA LEU A 281 -26.79 2.36 2.28
C LEU A 281 -25.98 2.01 3.55
N GLU A 282 -26.57 1.26 4.47
CA GLU A 282 -25.89 0.80 5.69
C GLU A 282 -24.79 -0.21 5.38
N VAL A 283 -25.02 -1.12 4.42
CA VAL A 283 -23.99 -2.03 3.92
C VAL A 283 -22.82 -1.26 3.32
N PHE A 284 -23.09 -0.23 2.52
CA PHE A 284 -22.06 0.65 1.98
C PHE A 284 -21.27 1.36 3.08
N ILE A 285 -21.95 1.88 4.10
CA ILE A 285 -21.33 2.56 5.25
C ILE A 285 -20.42 1.62 6.04
N VAL A 286 -20.89 0.40 6.34
CA VAL A 286 -20.09 -0.62 7.04
C VAL A 286 -18.87 -1.01 6.20
N GLY A 287 -19.05 -1.26 4.90
CA GLY A 287 -17.96 -1.59 3.99
C GLY A 287 -16.92 -0.47 3.88
N TYR A 288 -17.36 0.79 3.82
CA TYR A 288 -16.48 1.96 3.81
C TYR A 288 -15.66 2.07 5.11
N GLY A 289 -16.27 1.80 6.27
CA GLY A 289 -15.63 1.86 7.57
C GLY A 289 -14.55 0.79 7.81
N VAL A 290 -14.70 -0.40 7.22
CA VAL A 290 -13.71 -1.50 7.32
C VAL A 290 -12.42 -1.18 6.53
N GLY A 291 -12.51 -0.41 5.43
CA GLY A 291 -11.36 -0.14 4.54
C GLY A 291 -10.48 1.06 4.91
N GLY A 292 -10.65 1.66 6.09
CA GLY A 292 -10.23 3.04 6.38
C GLY A 292 -8.80 3.31 6.89
N VAL A 293 -7.93 2.31 7.06
CA VAL A 293 -6.64 2.54 7.75
C VAL A 293 -5.50 2.78 6.78
N GLU A 294 -4.98 4.02 6.74
CA GLU A 294 -3.73 4.34 6.03
C GLU A 294 -2.51 3.90 6.87
N THR A 295 -1.61 3.10 6.27
CA THR A 295 -0.29 2.78 6.85
C THR A 295 0.80 3.55 6.09
N PRO A 296 1.23 4.73 6.57
CA PRO A 296 1.86 5.76 5.75
C PRO A 296 3.21 5.36 5.11
N GLU A 297 3.87 4.32 5.58
CA GLU A 297 5.18 3.90 5.04
C GLU A 297 5.08 2.90 3.87
N ASN A 298 4.02 2.08 3.83
CA ASN A 298 3.86 1.05 2.79
C ASN A 298 2.51 1.13 2.05
N MET A 299 1.51 1.78 2.64
CA MET A 299 0.27 2.22 2.00
C MET A 299 0.26 3.75 1.99
N LEU A 300 1.07 4.34 1.10
CA LEU A 300 1.22 5.81 0.99
C LEU A 300 -0.10 6.50 0.69
N ARG A 301 -1.04 5.77 0.07
CA ARG A 301 -2.40 6.20 -0.25
C ARG A 301 -3.30 4.96 -0.22
N CYS A 302 -4.44 5.06 0.45
CA CYS A 302 -5.48 4.03 0.40
C CYS A 302 -6.44 4.22 -0.78
N VAL A 303 -7.35 3.26 -0.99
CA VAL A 303 -8.40 3.31 -2.03
C VAL A 303 -9.14 4.65 -2.00
N ASN A 304 -9.38 5.19 -0.81
CA ASN A 304 -10.11 6.44 -0.59
C ASN A 304 -9.27 7.72 -0.84
N ASN A 305 -8.01 7.60 -1.27
CA ASN A 305 -7.08 8.71 -1.49
C ASN A 305 -6.34 8.59 -2.84
N CYS A 306 -6.82 7.69 -3.71
CA CYS A 306 -6.33 7.47 -5.07
C CYS A 306 -7.49 7.51 -6.08
N TYR A 307 -7.37 8.37 -7.09
CA TYR A 307 -8.36 8.48 -8.18
C TYR A 307 -7.92 7.72 -9.44
N ASP A 308 -6.68 7.25 -9.54
CA ASP A 308 -6.20 6.47 -10.69
C ASP A 308 -5.61 5.13 -10.24
N LEU A 309 -5.84 4.09 -11.04
CA LEU A 309 -5.39 2.73 -10.73
C LEU A 309 -3.87 2.66 -10.74
N GLU A 310 -3.20 3.33 -11.67
CA GLU A 310 -1.73 3.37 -11.70
C GLU A 310 -1.16 3.99 -10.41
N GLY A 311 -1.71 5.12 -9.97
CA GLY A 311 -1.31 5.78 -8.73
C GLY A 311 -1.63 4.94 -7.50
N PHE A 312 -2.78 4.26 -7.50
CA PHE A 312 -3.16 3.32 -6.45
C PHE A 312 -2.12 2.21 -6.30
N TRP A 313 -1.81 1.44 -7.34
CA TRP A 313 -0.87 0.30 -7.24
C TRP A 313 0.59 0.70 -6.98
N LYS A 314 0.98 1.93 -7.30
CA LYS A 314 2.28 2.49 -6.91
C LYS A 314 2.34 2.87 -5.43
N SER A 315 1.20 3.19 -4.83
CA SER A 315 1.09 3.68 -3.45
C SER A 315 0.66 2.58 -2.48
N TRP A 316 -0.08 1.59 -2.96
CA TRP A 316 -0.52 0.40 -2.26
C TRP A 316 0.61 -0.62 -2.25
N HIS A 317 1.06 -1.01 -1.05
CA HIS A 317 2.19 -1.91 -0.86
C HIS A 317 3.43 -1.41 -1.62
N ALA A 318 3.75 -0.12 -1.45
CA ALA A 318 4.72 0.63 -2.23
C ALA A 318 6.10 -0.04 -2.28
N SER A 319 6.54 -0.65 -1.17
CA SER A 319 7.80 -1.41 -1.13
C SER A 319 7.78 -2.65 -2.03
N TYR A 320 6.65 -3.36 -2.06
CA TYR A 320 6.45 -4.49 -2.96
C TYR A 320 6.28 -4.06 -4.41
N ASN A 321 5.60 -2.94 -4.68
CA ASN A 321 5.54 -2.36 -6.02
C ASN A 321 6.94 -2.01 -6.55
N ARG A 322 7.78 -1.37 -5.74
CA ARG A 322 9.18 -1.07 -6.11
C ARG A 322 9.97 -2.35 -6.41
N TRP A 323 9.77 -3.40 -5.62
CA TRP A 323 10.36 -4.71 -5.86
C TRP A 323 9.92 -5.30 -7.21
N LEU A 324 8.61 -5.33 -7.50
CA LEU A 324 8.06 -5.80 -8.77
C LEU A 324 8.60 -5.00 -9.96
N VAL A 325 8.69 -3.67 -9.81
CA VAL A 325 9.21 -2.79 -10.86
C VAL A 325 10.67 -3.13 -11.16
N ARG A 326 11.50 -3.28 -10.13
CA ARG A 326 12.93 -3.55 -10.27
C ARG A 326 13.22 -4.95 -10.81
N TYR A 327 12.66 -5.98 -10.20
CA TYR A 327 13.05 -7.36 -10.43
C TYR A 327 12.19 -8.09 -11.48
N MET A 328 11.06 -7.50 -11.90
CA MET A 328 10.21 -8.09 -12.94
C MET A 328 9.93 -7.12 -14.09
N TYR A 329 9.34 -5.95 -13.81
CA TYR A 329 8.87 -5.03 -14.86
C TYR A 329 10.01 -4.53 -15.77
N ILE A 330 11.13 -4.09 -15.19
CA ILE A 330 12.29 -3.59 -15.95
C ILE A 330 12.92 -4.73 -16.78
N PRO A 331 13.25 -5.92 -16.22
CA PRO A 331 13.73 -7.06 -16.99
C PRO A 331 12.82 -7.51 -18.13
N LEU A 332 11.50 -7.42 -17.98
CA LEU A 332 10.51 -7.72 -19.03
C LEU A 332 10.41 -6.65 -20.14
N GLY A 333 11.33 -5.68 -20.18
CA GLY A 333 11.36 -4.61 -21.20
C GLY A 333 10.56 -3.36 -20.83
N GLY A 334 10.12 -3.24 -19.57
CA GLY A 334 9.58 -2.02 -18.98
C GLY A 334 8.42 -1.41 -19.78
N ASN A 335 8.56 -0.13 -20.12
CA ASN A 335 7.49 0.62 -20.79
C ASN A 335 7.16 0.13 -22.21
N LYS A 336 8.07 -0.59 -22.87
CA LYS A 336 7.82 -1.13 -24.22
C LYS A 336 6.71 -2.17 -24.21
N TRP A 337 6.69 -3.04 -23.20
CA TRP A 337 5.73 -4.14 -23.06
C TRP A 337 4.73 -3.89 -21.92
N ARG A 338 4.44 -2.62 -21.62
CA ARG A 338 3.67 -2.22 -20.43
C ARG A 338 2.37 -3.01 -20.25
N MET A 339 1.58 -3.21 -21.32
CA MET A 339 0.31 -3.93 -21.25
C MET A 339 0.52 -5.40 -20.88
N LEU A 340 1.45 -6.08 -21.54
CA LEU A 340 1.78 -7.49 -21.28
C LEU A 340 2.38 -7.67 -19.87
N ASN A 341 3.24 -6.75 -19.46
CA ASN A 341 3.88 -6.77 -18.15
C ASN A 341 2.86 -6.70 -17.01
N VAL A 342 1.78 -5.93 -17.17
CA VAL A 342 0.69 -5.87 -16.17
C VAL A 342 0.09 -7.25 -15.96
N TRP A 343 -0.23 -7.99 -17.02
CA TRP A 343 -0.79 -9.34 -16.92
C TRP A 343 0.15 -10.33 -16.22
N ILE A 344 1.42 -10.32 -16.61
CA ILE A 344 2.44 -11.20 -16.01
C ILE A 344 2.63 -10.88 -14.52
N ILE A 345 2.78 -9.60 -14.19
CA ILE A 345 3.01 -9.15 -12.81
C ILE A 345 1.80 -9.46 -11.92
N PHE A 346 0.58 -9.13 -12.34
CA PHE A 346 -0.60 -9.39 -11.52
C PHE A 346 -0.88 -10.89 -11.35
N THR A 347 -0.58 -11.71 -12.37
CA THR A 347 -0.64 -13.17 -12.24
C THR A 347 0.38 -13.67 -11.21
N PHE A 348 1.62 -13.18 -11.26
CA PHE A 348 2.62 -13.48 -10.24
C PHE A 348 2.16 -13.04 -8.84
N VAL A 349 1.56 -11.85 -8.71
CA VAL A 349 1.03 -11.36 -7.43
C VAL A 349 -0.04 -12.30 -6.88
N ALA A 350 -0.97 -12.77 -7.73
CA ALA A 350 -1.98 -13.74 -7.31
C ALA A 350 -1.35 -15.04 -6.82
N VAL A 351 -0.50 -15.67 -7.64
CA VAL A 351 0.17 -16.94 -7.33
C VAL A 351 1.07 -16.82 -6.10
N TRP A 352 1.72 -15.68 -5.92
CA TRP A 352 2.57 -15.41 -4.75
C TRP A 352 1.77 -15.30 -3.45
N HIS A 353 0.52 -14.81 -3.52
CA HIS A 353 -0.36 -14.75 -2.37
C HIS A 353 -0.93 -16.12 -2.02
N ASP A 354 -1.60 -16.77 -2.98
CA ASP A 354 -2.06 -18.16 -2.88
C ASP A 354 -2.52 -18.64 -4.27
N LEU A 355 -2.46 -19.95 -4.53
CA LEU A 355 -2.95 -20.53 -5.78
C LEU A 355 -4.47 -20.80 -5.68
N GLU A 356 -5.24 -19.74 -5.44
CA GLU A 356 -6.70 -19.78 -5.43
C GLU A 356 -7.29 -19.11 -6.68
N TRP A 357 -8.30 -19.74 -7.28
CA TRP A 357 -9.03 -19.19 -8.42
C TRP A 357 -9.64 -17.80 -8.16
N LYS A 358 -9.99 -17.51 -6.89
CA LYS A 358 -10.54 -16.21 -6.48
C LYS A 358 -9.51 -15.09 -6.64
N LEU A 359 -8.27 -15.31 -6.17
CA LEU A 359 -7.16 -14.35 -6.30
C LEU A 359 -6.72 -14.18 -7.75
N LEU A 360 -6.72 -15.26 -8.54
CA LEU A 360 -6.40 -15.17 -9.96
C LEU A 360 -7.46 -14.38 -10.73
N SER A 361 -8.74 -14.61 -10.42
CA SER A 361 -9.86 -13.84 -10.99
C SER A 361 -9.76 -12.35 -10.62
N TRP A 362 -9.45 -12.05 -9.36
CA TRP A 362 -9.20 -10.69 -8.88
C TRP A 362 -8.08 -9.98 -9.66
N ALA A 363 -6.95 -10.67 -9.87
CA ALA A 363 -5.83 -10.15 -10.61
C ALA A 363 -6.21 -9.82 -12.06
N TRP A 364 -6.89 -10.73 -12.75
CA TRP A 364 -7.28 -10.53 -14.14
C TRP A 364 -8.38 -9.48 -14.31
N VAL A 365 -9.37 -9.42 -13.42
CA VAL A 365 -10.35 -8.33 -13.40
C VAL A 365 -9.65 -6.99 -13.21
N THR A 366 -8.66 -6.93 -12.33
CA THR A 366 -7.84 -5.72 -12.13
C THR A 366 -7.04 -5.35 -13.40
N CYS A 367 -6.46 -6.34 -14.11
CA CYS A 367 -5.81 -6.11 -15.40
C CYS A 367 -6.78 -5.55 -16.45
N LEU A 368 -8.00 -6.07 -16.51
CA LEU A 368 -9.04 -5.57 -17.43
C LEU A 368 -9.40 -4.11 -17.10
N LEU A 369 -9.53 -3.76 -15.81
CA LEU A 369 -9.80 -2.39 -15.38
C LEU A 369 -8.67 -1.40 -15.73
N TRP A 370 -7.43 -1.89 -15.84
CA TRP A 370 -6.30 -1.07 -16.31
C TRP A 370 -6.40 -0.69 -17.79
N VAL A 371 -7.03 -1.52 -18.63
CA VAL A 371 -7.04 -1.31 -20.09
C VAL A 371 -7.68 0.02 -20.49
N PRO A 372 -8.88 0.38 -20.01
CA PRO A 372 -9.48 1.69 -20.30
C PRO A 372 -8.59 2.85 -19.83
N GLU A 373 -8.09 2.81 -18.58
CA GLU A 373 -7.26 3.89 -18.04
C GLU A 373 -5.98 4.10 -18.85
N LEU A 374 -5.28 3.03 -19.20
CA LEU A 374 -4.06 3.12 -20.00
C LEU A 374 -4.32 3.61 -21.42
N SER A 375 -5.41 3.15 -22.03
CA SER A 375 -5.81 3.57 -23.38
C SER A 375 -6.17 5.05 -23.41
N ILE A 376 -6.94 5.53 -22.43
CA ILE A 376 -7.27 6.96 -22.28
C ILE A 376 -5.99 7.77 -22.02
N LYS A 377 -5.13 7.35 -21.08
CA LYS A 377 -3.85 8.03 -20.81
C LYS A 377 -2.96 8.09 -22.05
N HIS A 378 -2.97 7.06 -22.90
CA HIS A 378 -2.23 7.06 -24.17
C HIS A 378 -2.85 8.03 -25.17
N LEU A 379 -4.17 8.00 -25.37
CA LEU A 379 -4.90 8.91 -26.25
C LEU A 379 -4.70 10.38 -25.83
N MET A 380 -4.75 10.66 -24.53
CA MET A 380 -4.53 11.99 -23.97
C MET A 380 -3.09 12.52 -24.18
N LYS A 381 -2.11 11.68 -24.53
CA LYS A 381 -0.75 12.14 -24.86
C LYS A 381 -0.63 12.63 -26.30
N THR A 382 -1.56 12.28 -27.18
CA THR A 382 -1.54 12.67 -28.58
C THR A 382 -1.69 14.19 -28.74
N LYS A 383 -1.06 14.76 -29.78
CA LYS A 383 -1.11 16.21 -30.06
C LYS A 383 -2.53 16.78 -30.17
N PRO A 384 -3.50 16.10 -30.83
CA PRO A 384 -4.88 16.61 -30.96
C PRO A 384 -5.60 16.78 -29.63
N MET A 385 -5.21 16.03 -28.59
CA MET A 385 -5.88 16.04 -27.29
C MET A 385 -5.28 17.02 -26.28
N GLN A 386 -4.18 17.72 -26.64
CA GLN A 386 -3.55 18.71 -25.77
C GLN A 386 -4.45 19.93 -25.48
N PRO A 387 -5.22 20.48 -26.44
CA PRO A 387 -6.16 21.58 -26.16
C PRO A 387 -7.27 21.16 -25.20
N PHE A 388 -7.69 19.90 -25.20
CA PHE A 388 -8.73 19.43 -24.28
C PHE A 388 -8.29 19.53 -22.81
N LYS A 389 -7.00 19.30 -22.51
CA LYS A 389 -6.45 19.35 -21.14
C LYS A 389 -6.53 20.72 -20.46
N THR A 390 -6.72 21.79 -21.22
CA THR A 390 -6.86 23.15 -20.66
C THR A 390 -8.31 23.52 -20.40
N THR A 391 -9.27 22.69 -20.80
CA THR A 391 -10.70 22.92 -20.58
C THR A 391 -11.13 22.47 -19.19
N HIS A 392 -12.17 23.10 -18.63
CA HIS A 392 -12.78 22.65 -17.38
C HIS A 392 -13.35 21.23 -17.48
N TRP A 393 -13.83 20.85 -18.67
CA TRP A 393 -14.35 19.51 -18.96
C TRP A 393 -13.32 18.40 -18.76
N TYR A 394 -12.02 18.70 -18.93
CA TYR A 394 -10.98 17.72 -18.62
C TYR A 394 -11.00 17.30 -17.15
N THR A 395 -11.12 18.26 -16.23
CA THR A 395 -11.20 17.98 -14.80
C THR A 395 -12.46 17.18 -14.45
N GLU A 396 -13.59 17.50 -15.07
CA GLU A 396 -14.84 16.75 -14.90
C GLU A 396 -14.72 15.31 -15.38
N CYS A 397 -14.22 15.10 -16.59
CA CYS A 397 -14.00 13.77 -17.14
C CYS A 397 -13.00 12.98 -16.30
N CYS A 398 -11.95 13.62 -15.78
CA CYS A 398 -11.00 12.98 -14.88
C CYS A 398 -11.62 12.61 -13.53
N ALA A 399 -12.52 13.42 -12.97
CA ALA A 399 -13.23 13.11 -11.73
C ALA A 399 -14.22 11.96 -11.92
N ILE A 400 -14.94 11.92 -13.05
CA ILE A 400 -15.80 10.80 -13.44
C ILE A 400 -14.98 9.52 -13.63
N ALA A 401 -13.87 9.59 -14.37
CA ALA A 401 -12.97 8.46 -14.55
C ALA A 401 -12.40 7.97 -13.20
N GLY A 402 -12.10 8.89 -12.27
CA GLY A 402 -11.68 8.55 -10.92
C GLY A 402 -12.74 7.80 -10.13
N ALA A 403 -13.99 8.26 -10.18
CA ALA A 403 -15.12 7.56 -9.58
C ALA A 403 -15.33 6.16 -10.18
N MET A 404 -15.18 6.01 -11.50
CA MET A 404 -15.25 4.73 -12.19
C MET A 404 -14.12 3.78 -11.75
N ASN A 405 -12.89 4.30 -11.60
CA ASN A 405 -11.75 3.52 -11.14
C ASN A 405 -11.91 3.02 -9.70
N ILE A 406 -12.36 3.90 -8.79
CA ILE A 406 -12.63 3.53 -7.39
C ILE A 406 -13.72 2.45 -7.34
N SER A 407 -14.82 2.67 -8.09
CA SER A 407 -15.92 1.70 -8.18
C SER A 407 -15.45 0.36 -8.75
N GLY A 408 -14.64 0.39 -9.82
CA GLY A 408 -14.07 -0.80 -10.44
C GLY A 408 -13.19 -1.58 -9.48
N LEU A 409 -12.33 -0.90 -8.72
CA LEU A 409 -11.47 -1.55 -7.73
C LEU A 409 -12.28 -2.18 -6.59
N MET A 410 -13.36 -1.53 -6.14
CA MET A 410 -14.27 -2.11 -5.16
C MET A 410 -14.96 -3.37 -5.69
N VAL A 411 -15.44 -3.34 -6.93
CA VAL A 411 -16.02 -4.52 -7.59
C VAL A 411 -14.99 -5.63 -7.73
N ALA A 412 -13.76 -5.31 -8.16
CA ALA A 412 -12.68 -6.28 -8.28
C ALA A 412 -12.40 -6.96 -6.93
N ASN A 413 -12.29 -6.20 -5.84
CA ASN A 413 -12.09 -6.73 -4.49
C ASN A 413 -13.28 -7.60 -4.04
N LEU A 414 -14.52 -7.20 -4.35
CA LEU A 414 -15.70 -7.98 -3.99
C LEU A 414 -15.73 -9.33 -4.72
N VAL A 415 -15.42 -9.34 -6.02
CA VAL A 415 -15.25 -10.57 -6.81
C VAL A 415 -14.10 -11.42 -6.27
N GLY A 416 -12.99 -10.79 -5.91
CA GLY A 416 -11.77 -11.47 -5.48
C GLY A 416 -11.83 -12.11 -4.10
N PHE A 417 -12.53 -11.49 -3.15
CA PHE A 417 -12.44 -11.89 -1.74
C PHE A 417 -13.77 -12.37 -1.15
N VAL A 418 -14.91 -12.04 -1.77
CA VAL A 418 -16.23 -12.40 -1.21
C VAL A 418 -16.95 -13.39 -2.12
N VAL A 419 -17.08 -13.06 -3.41
CA VAL A 419 -18.02 -13.73 -4.30
C VAL A 419 -17.37 -14.84 -5.15
N GLY A 420 -16.14 -14.64 -5.60
CA GLY A 420 -15.47 -15.51 -6.58
C GLY A 420 -16.02 -15.35 -8.01
N PRO A 421 -15.40 -16.00 -9.01
CA PRO A 421 -15.79 -15.86 -10.42
C PRO A 421 -17.21 -16.37 -10.74
N SER A 422 -17.69 -17.40 -10.04
CA SER A 422 -19.03 -17.98 -10.27
C SER A 422 -20.18 -17.08 -9.81
N GLY A 423 -19.94 -16.19 -8.83
CA GLY A 423 -20.98 -15.32 -8.29
C GLY A 423 -21.05 -13.93 -8.92
N ILE A 424 -20.24 -13.62 -9.95
CA ILE A 424 -20.27 -12.31 -10.63
C ILE A 424 -21.68 -11.99 -11.14
N TRP A 425 -22.38 -12.97 -11.71
CA TRP A 425 -23.74 -12.80 -12.21
C TRP A 425 -24.75 -12.58 -11.08
N VAL A 426 -24.56 -13.25 -9.95
CA VAL A 426 -25.39 -13.05 -8.75
C VAL A 426 -25.18 -11.63 -8.21
N LEU A 427 -23.94 -11.19 -8.11
CA LEU A 427 -23.62 -9.82 -7.69
C LEU A 427 -24.24 -8.78 -8.64
N ALA A 428 -24.13 -8.98 -9.96
CA ALA A 428 -24.76 -8.09 -10.93
C ALA A 428 -26.29 -8.05 -10.74
N SER A 429 -26.93 -9.19 -10.54
CA SER A 429 -28.38 -9.25 -10.30
C SER A 429 -28.82 -8.54 -9.02
N LEU A 430 -27.98 -8.52 -7.98
CA LEU A 430 -28.23 -7.81 -6.72
C LEU A 430 -27.97 -6.31 -6.84
N LEU A 431 -26.95 -5.90 -7.59
CA LEU A 431 -26.59 -4.50 -7.75
C LEU A 431 -27.51 -3.75 -8.72
N PHE A 432 -28.04 -4.42 -9.76
CA PHE A 432 -28.88 -3.80 -10.78
C PHE A 432 -30.39 -4.00 -10.54
N THR A 433 -30.85 -3.74 -9.32
CA THR A 433 -32.28 -3.67 -9.00
C THR A 433 -32.77 -2.23 -8.93
N VAL A 434 -34.07 -1.98 -9.15
CA VAL A 434 -34.67 -0.63 -9.10
C VAL A 434 -34.41 0.06 -7.75
N GLN A 435 -34.31 -0.72 -6.66
CA GLN A 435 -34.09 -0.21 -5.30
C GLN A 435 -32.63 0.15 -5.03
N THR A 436 -31.67 -0.54 -5.68
CA THR A 436 -30.23 -0.33 -5.46
C THR A 436 -29.64 0.74 -6.37
N ILE A 437 -30.26 1.02 -7.53
CA ILE A 437 -29.79 2.03 -8.48
C ILE A 437 -29.61 3.42 -7.82
N PRO A 438 -30.57 3.97 -7.04
CA PRO A 438 -30.38 5.27 -6.38
C PRO A 438 -29.19 5.28 -5.42
N VAL A 439 -28.94 4.17 -4.72
CA VAL A 439 -27.81 4.02 -3.80
C VAL A 439 -26.50 3.98 -4.58
N LEU A 440 -26.43 3.24 -5.69
CA LEU A 440 -25.25 3.20 -6.56
C LEU A 440 -24.93 4.56 -7.17
N VAL A 441 -25.95 5.31 -7.59
CA VAL A 441 -25.80 6.69 -8.07
C VAL A 441 -25.26 7.57 -6.94
N GLY A 442 -25.81 7.47 -5.73
CA GLY A 442 -25.32 8.19 -4.55
C GLY A 442 -23.85 7.90 -4.25
N VAL A 443 -23.47 6.62 -4.25
CA VAL A 443 -22.08 6.16 -4.05
C VAL A 443 -21.17 6.70 -5.14
N PHE A 444 -21.60 6.65 -6.40
CA PHE A 444 -20.83 7.19 -7.52
C PHE A 444 -20.62 8.70 -7.40
N ILE A 445 -21.65 9.46 -7.01
CA ILE A 445 -21.55 10.90 -6.73
C ILE A 445 -20.55 11.14 -5.59
N THR A 446 -20.59 10.34 -4.53
CA THR A 446 -19.63 10.45 -3.43
C THR A 446 -18.19 10.24 -3.91
N PHE A 447 -17.93 9.22 -4.74
CA PHE A 447 -16.59 8.98 -5.29
C PHE A 447 -16.16 10.05 -6.29
N TYR A 448 -17.10 10.62 -7.04
CA TYR A 448 -16.84 11.77 -7.91
C TYR A 448 -16.44 13.00 -7.09
N VAL A 449 -17.17 13.34 -6.03
CA VAL A 449 -16.83 14.44 -5.12
C VAL A 449 -15.47 14.21 -4.48
N GLY A 450 -15.23 12.99 -3.97
CA GLY A 450 -13.94 12.60 -3.40
C GLY A 450 -12.80 12.74 -4.41
N SER A 451 -12.99 12.27 -5.64
CA SER A 451 -12.01 12.39 -6.73
C SER A 451 -11.71 13.86 -7.05
N LYS A 452 -12.73 14.73 -7.10
CA LYS A 452 -12.54 16.18 -7.27
C LYS A 452 -11.70 16.80 -6.16
N ILE A 453 -12.03 16.52 -4.89
CA ILE A 453 -11.25 17.01 -3.75
C ILE A 453 -9.79 16.55 -3.85
N MET A 454 -9.55 15.29 -4.27
CA MET A 454 -8.20 14.79 -4.50
C MET A 454 -7.48 15.55 -5.61
N PHE A 455 -8.14 15.90 -6.72
CA PHE A 455 -7.53 16.72 -7.77
C PHE A 455 -7.06 18.07 -7.24
N TYR A 456 -7.91 18.80 -6.49
CA TYR A 456 -7.50 20.06 -5.86
C TYR A 456 -6.31 19.87 -4.93
N LYS A 457 -6.32 18.82 -4.11
CA LYS A 457 -5.18 18.50 -3.24
C LYS A 457 -3.91 18.26 -4.05
N ARG A 458 -3.97 17.55 -5.19
CA ARG A 458 -2.79 17.30 -6.04
C ARG A 458 -2.28 18.54 -6.75
N GLU A 459 -3.16 19.47 -7.09
CA GLU A 459 -2.78 20.77 -7.61
C GLU A 459 -2.04 21.60 -6.54
N LEU A 460 -2.56 21.62 -5.30
CA LEU A 460 -1.92 22.30 -4.17
C LEU A 460 -0.55 21.70 -3.85
N GLU A 461 -0.45 20.37 -3.81
CA GLU A 461 0.82 19.67 -3.61
C GLU A 461 1.82 20.02 -4.72
N ARG A 462 1.40 20.08 -5.99
CA ARG A 462 2.30 20.48 -7.09
C ARG A 462 2.73 21.94 -6.98
N ALA A 463 1.84 22.83 -6.56
CA ALA A 463 2.14 24.24 -6.35
C ALA A 463 3.10 24.46 -5.18
N SER A 464 2.97 23.69 -4.09
CA SER A 464 3.89 23.78 -2.95
C SER A 464 5.27 23.20 -3.27
N HIS A 465 5.35 22.05 -3.94
CA HIS A 465 6.63 21.48 -4.38
C HIS A 465 7.32 22.32 -5.47
N GLY A 466 6.56 23.02 -6.31
CA GLY A 466 7.11 23.96 -7.29
C GLY A 466 7.79 25.17 -6.65
N LYS A 467 7.35 25.60 -5.46
CA LYS A 467 7.97 26.69 -4.69
C LYS A 467 9.24 26.24 -3.95
N ILE A 468 9.29 25.00 -3.46
CA ILE A 468 10.43 24.46 -2.70
C ILE A 468 11.68 24.23 -3.58
N VAL A 469 11.52 24.15 -4.91
CA VAL A 469 12.65 23.97 -5.86
C VAL A 469 13.18 25.31 -6.39
N THR A 470 12.53 26.43 -6.06
CA THR A 470 12.89 27.78 -6.53
C THR A 470 13.46 28.69 -5.44
N ASP A 471 13.55 28.21 -4.21
CA ASP A 471 14.31 28.79 -3.10
C ASP A 471 15.50 27.87 -2.79
#